data_AF-A0A1X7H5G9-F1
#
_entry.id   AF-A0A1X7H5G9-F1
#
_cell.length_a   1.000
_cell.length_b   1.000
_cell.length_c   1.000
_cell.angle_alpha   90.00
_cell.angle_beta   90.00
_cell.angle_gamma   90.00
#
_symmetry.space_group_name_H-M   'P 1'
#
loop_
_entity.id
_entity.type
_entity.pdbx_description
1 polymer ?
#
loop_
_entity_poly.entity_id
_entity_poly.type
_entity_poly.pdbx_seq_one_letter_code
_entity_poly.pdbx_strand_id
1 'polypeptide(L)'
;MRLEEAGPTGTLLLQDPKDYPWSSGERASSYNQRENNVFAYALRGWTDYWPVPVIVAGPQRDGSEKYADRMGTHIESADNGAGVGNMLYIQLDELHTAHGDDILARLFDVFDKHPDLPAIVVLVEDGLITRAALRTHGENYGDQATKNGNFVPKRPDSFVALLVTRKDRVDRLIRPYVVEAPEAIDNEKTQFDVIKLWNYFWDRQKEYWDQGKHTMPWDYWQSKLPEFWKTTPLKAPEGFQPNPWVPVPWTTWQLEEYDQWPVLAYLHRPIRVDLSDGHGQLLKKGERVEKLRSGWQEALKTLSTGDQPGRMFYDTGDSTNNLAVLFQALHDNPQHIDLDDPNDAFDMQRRIGGDTGISSTWVQLALGVMMGYNDGKTSAIMNLRDPSHASIVMLTPPDAASRQAHPQMFSWDF
;
A
#
# COMPACT_ATOMS: atom_id res chain seq x y z
N MET A 1 -11.40 5.14 -16.34
CA MET A 1 -10.84 5.35 -17.68
C MET A 1 -9.85 4.24 -17.93
N ARG A 2 -10.03 3.46 -19.01
CA ARG A 2 -9.13 2.33 -19.33
C ARG A 2 -7.90 2.89 -20.05
N LEU A 3 -6.71 2.37 -19.77
CA LEU A 3 -5.44 2.75 -20.43
C LEU A 3 -5.54 2.77 -21.97
N GLU A 4 -6.42 1.94 -22.52
CA GLU A 4 -6.75 1.85 -23.94
C GLU A 4 -7.35 3.14 -24.53
N GLU A 5 -8.06 3.93 -23.73
CA GLU A 5 -8.74 5.17 -24.16
C GLU A 5 -7.79 6.37 -24.26
N ALA A 6 -6.76 6.42 -23.41
CA ALA A 6 -5.74 7.47 -23.44
C ALA A 6 -4.82 7.35 -24.68
N GLY A 7 -4.73 6.15 -25.26
CA GLY A 7 -3.87 5.87 -26.40
C GLY A 7 -2.37 5.95 -26.09
N PRO A 8 -1.51 5.84 -27.12
CA PRO A 8 -0.05 5.73 -26.97
C PRO A 8 0.62 6.92 -26.28
N THR A 9 0.05 8.12 -26.42
CA THR A 9 0.67 9.38 -25.97
C THR A 9 -0.20 10.18 -25.00
N GLY A 10 -1.38 9.68 -24.60
CA GLY A 10 -2.29 10.39 -23.71
C GLY A 10 -2.03 10.13 -22.23
N THR A 11 -2.68 10.94 -21.41
CA THR A 11 -2.67 10.87 -19.94
C THR A 11 -3.91 10.13 -19.43
N LEU A 12 -3.77 9.43 -18.30
CA LEU A 12 -4.88 8.74 -17.64
C LEU A 12 -5.88 9.68 -16.98
N LEU A 13 -5.39 10.79 -16.43
CA LEU A 13 -6.23 11.81 -15.83
C LEU A 13 -6.63 12.86 -16.87
N LEU A 14 -7.84 13.39 -16.69
CA LEU A 14 -8.41 14.44 -17.51
C LEU A 14 -7.53 15.69 -17.46
N GLN A 15 -7.43 16.40 -18.59
CA GLN A 15 -6.53 17.55 -18.73
C GLN A 15 -7.27 18.86 -19.04
N ASP A 16 -8.60 18.86 -19.14
CA ASP A 16 -9.39 20.10 -19.17
C ASP A 16 -9.75 20.49 -17.72
N PRO A 17 -9.37 21.69 -17.25
CA PRO A 17 -9.82 22.20 -15.95
C PRO A 17 -11.32 22.06 -15.69
N LYS A 18 -12.15 22.21 -16.74
CA LYS A 18 -13.61 22.15 -16.63
C LYS A 18 -14.15 20.77 -16.26
N ASP A 19 -13.36 19.73 -16.44
CA ASP A 19 -13.71 18.37 -16.02
C ASP A 19 -13.56 18.17 -14.50
N TYR A 20 -12.95 19.13 -13.80
CA TYR A 20 -12.75 19.10 -12.36
C TYR A 20 -13.79 19.98 -11.63
N PRO A 21 -14.24 19.61 -10.42
CA PRO A 21 -15.23 20.39 -9.68
C PRO A 21 -14.76 21.82 -9.40
N TRP A 22 -15.67 22.79 -9.55
CA TRP A 22 -15.36 24.20 -9.34
C TRP A 22 -15.20 24.55 -7.86
N SER A 23 -16.06 24.02 -6.99
CA SER A 23 -16.03 24.38 -5.57
C SER A 23 -15.00 23.57 -4.78
N SER A 24 -14.37 24.20 -3.78
CA SER A 24 -13.49 23.47 -2.85
C SER A 24 -14.24 22.43 -2.01
N GLY A 25 -15.52 22.69 -1.69
CA GLY A 25 -16.38 21.74 -0.98
C GLY A 25 -16.63 20.44 -1.75
N GLU A 26 -16.93 20.51 -3.06
CA GLU A 26 -17.11 19.31 -3.89
C GLU A 26 -15.82 18.51 -4.03
N ARG A 27 -14.67 19.19 -4.14
CA ARG A 27 -13.36 18.52 -4.17
C ARG A 27 -13.05 17.81 -2.84
N ALA A 28 -13.30 18.46 -1.70
CA ALA A 28 -13.15 17.83 -0.39
C ALA A 28 -14.08 16.63 -0.20
N SER A 29 -15.34 16.73 -0.65
CA SER A 29 -16.28 15.60 -0.65
C SER A 29 -15.78 14.42 -1.50
N SER A 30 -15.26 14.72 -2.70
CA SER A 30 -14.69 13.70 -3.60
C SER A 30 -13.43 13.06 -3.02
N TYR A 31 -12.59 13.83 -2.34
CA TYR A 31 -11.41 13.34 -1.62
C TYR A 31 -11.82 12.36 -0.52
N ASN A 32 -12.73 12.76 0.37
CA ASN A 32 -13.18 11.92 1.47
C ASN A 32 -13.77 10.61 0.95
N GLN A 33 -14.58 10.68 -0.12
CA GLN A 33 -15.14 9.48 -0.74
C GLN A 33 -14.05 8.54 -1.28
N ARG A 34 -12.99 9.07 -1.92
CA ARG A 34 -11.88 8.26 -2.43
C ARG A 34 -11.06 7.64 -1.31
N GLU A 35 -10.83 8.39 -0.23
CA GLU A 35 -10.17 7.92 0.98
C GLU A 35 -10.96 6.75 1.59
N ASN A 36 -12.29 6.85 1.72
CA ASN A 36 -13.11 5.75 2.23
C ASN A 36 -13.11 4.52 1.29
N ASN A 37 -13.20 4.78 -0.02
CA ASN A 37 -13.25 3.71 -1.02
C ASN A 37 -11.97 2.85 -1.03
N VAL A 38 -10.80 3.41 -0.66
CA VAL A 38 -9.54 2.66 -0.72
C VAL A 38 -9.55 1.44 0.21
N PHE A 39 -10.10 1.56 1.42
CA PHE A 39 -10.28 0.43 2.34
C PHE A 39 -11.40 -0.48 1.89
N ALA A 40 -12.49 0.05 1.32
CA ALA A 40 -13.53 -0.77 0.73
C ALA A 40 -12.96 -1.73 -0.35
N TYR A 41 -12.07 -1.23 -1.21
CA TYR A 41 -11.42 -2.05 -2.24
C TYR A 41 -10.39 -3.04 -1.65
N ALA A 42 -9.70 -2.67 -0.57
CA ALA A 42 -8.60 -3.47 -0.03
C ALA A 42 -9.00 -4.45 1.08
N LEU A 43 -10.15 -4.26 1.75
CA LEU A 43 -10.49 -4.96 2.99
C LEU A 43 -11.96 -5.44 3.09
N ARG A 44 -12.84 -5.13 2.14
CA ARG A 44 -14.24 -5.58 2.24
C ARG A 44 -14.34 -7.09 2.14
N GLY A 45 -14.85 -7.73 3.20
CA GLY A 45 -14.92 -9.19 3.33
C GLY A 45 -13.60 -9.83 3.75
N TRP A 46 -12.62 -9.03 4.21
CA TRP A 46 -11.42 -9.54 4.87
C TRP A 46 -11.78 -10.00 6.29
N THR A 47 -10.88 -10.77 6.90
CA THR A 47 -11.07 -11.42 8.20
C THR A 47 -11.57 -10.48 9.29
N ASP A 48 -12.84 -10.64 9.66
CA ASP A 48 -13.50 -9.85 10.70
C ASP A 48 -12.92 -10.18 12.08
N TYR A 49 -12.99 -9.22 13.01
CA TYR A 49 -12.55 -9.33 14.41
C TYR A 49 -11.05 -9.63 14.64
N TRP A 50 -10.21 -9.52 13.61
CA TRP A 50 -8.75 -9.64 13.74
C TRP A 50 -8.09 -8.25 13.80
N PRO A 51 -7.10 -8.01 14.68
CA PRO A 51 -6.38 -6.72 14.74
C PRO A 51 -5.46 -6.55 13.52
N VAL A 52 -5.98 -5.92 12.48
CA VAL A 52 -5.34 -5.62 11.19
C VAL A 52 -4.18 -4.64 11.38
N PRO A 53 -2.93 -5.08 11.15
CA PRO A 53 -1.75 -4.23 11.23
C PRO A 53 -1.64 -3.30 10.03
N VAL A 54 -1.50 -1.99 10.27
CA VAL A 54 -1.48 -0.95 9.23
C VAL A 54 -0.17 -0.15 9.28
N ILE A 55 0.56 -0.11 8.17
CA ILE A 55 1.57 0.93 7.91
C ILE A 55 0.87 2.03 7.14
N VAL A 56 0.89 3.25 7.68
CA VAL A 56 0.30 4.41 7.00
C VAL A 56 1.38 5.42 6.64
N ALA A 57 1.32 5.96 5.42
CA ALA A 57 2.36 6.83 4.90
C ALA A 57 1.83 7.95 4.02
N GLY A 58 2.51 9.09 4.10
CA GLY A 58 2.15 10.31 3.39
C GLY A 58 3.35 11.20 3.13
N PRO A 59 3.13 12.37 2.50
CA PRO A 59 4.19 13.33 2.26
C PRO A 59 4.74 13.90 3.59
N GLN A 60 5.83 14.65 3.49
CA GLN A 60 6.42 15.32 4.64
C GLN A 60 5.40 16.18 5.39
N ARG A 61 5.31 15.98 6.70
CA ARG A 61 4.47 16.76 7.62
C ARG A 61 5.29 17.89 8.24
N ASP A 62 4.70 19.08 8.37
CA ASP A 62 5.30 20.13 9.18
C ASP A 62 5.14 19.81 10.68
N GLY A 63 6.23 19.35 11.28
CA GLY A 63 6.34 19.04 12.71
C GLY A 63 6.04 20.23 13.63
N SER A 64 6.32 21.44 13.17
CA SER A 64 6.22 22.67 13.97
C SER A 64 4.83 23.26 13.99
N GLU A 65 4.00 22.93 13.00
CA GLU A 65 2.62 23.38 12.91
C GLU A 65 1.71 22.54 13.81
N LYS A 66 1.15 23.21 14.83
CA LYS A 66 0.28 22.58 15.84
C LYS A 66 -0.92 21.84 15.22
N TYR A 67 -1.44 22.36 14.11
CA TYR A 67 -2.62 21.83 13.43
C TYR A 67 -2.29 21.06 12.15
N ALA A 68 -1.03 20.66 11.93
CA ALA A 68 -0.70 19.71 10.89
C ALA A 68 -1.28 18.34 11.27
N ASP A 69 -2.02 17.73 10.34
CA ASP A 69 -2.62 16.41 10.54
C ASP A 69 -1.54 15.32 10.68
N ARG A 70 -1.93 14.11 11.07
CA ARG A 70 -1.07 12.92 11.22
C ARG A 70 -1.58 11.85 10.28
N MET A 71 -0.69 11.14 9.59
CA MET A 71 -1.12 10.03 8.74
C MET A 71 -1.83 8.92 9.55
N GLY A 72 -1.54 8.80 10.85
CA GLY A 72 -2.30 7.90 11.74
C GLY A 72 -3.81 8.15 11.79
N THR A 73 -4.28 9.39 11.59
CA THR A 73 -5.73 9.71 11.58
C THR A 73 -6.43 9.17 10.33
N HIS A 74 -5.68 9.01 9.23
CA HIS A 74 -6.21 8.57 7.94
C HIS A 74 -6.61 7.09 7.94
N ILE A 75 -6.15 6.27 8.90
CA ILE A 75 -6.62 4.89 9.07
C ILE A 75 -8.12 4.89 9.43
N GLU A 76 -8.51 5.71 10.40
CA GLU A 76 -9.92 5.86 10.80
C GLU A 76 -10.73 6.58 9.73
N SER A 77 -10.15 7.58 9.07
CA SER A 77 -10.82 8.27 7.94
C SER A 77 -11.10 7.30 6.80
N ALA A 78 -10.14 6.45 6.41
CA ALA A 78 -10.32 5.46 5.36
C ALA A 78 -11.34 4.38 5.74
N ASP A 79 -11.41 3.97 7.02
CA ASP A 79 -12.41 3.02 7.50
C ASP A 79 -13.84 3.60 7.49
N ASN A 80 -13.98 4.88 7.83
CA ASN A 80 -15.26 5.54 7.98
C ASN A 80 -16.08 5.54 6.69
N GLY A 81 -17.11 4.70 6.61
CA GLY A 81 -17.96 4.59 5.43
C GLY A 81 -17.42 3.68 4.33
N ALA A 82 -16.31 2.97 4.56
CA ALA A 82 -15.80 1.96 3.63
C ALA A 82 -16.74 0.75 3.49
N GLY A 83 -17.61 0.52 4.48
CA GLY A 83 -18.46 -0.67 4.54
C GLY A 83 -17.62 -1.94 4.65
N VAL A 84 -16.45 -1.85 5.28
CA VAL A 84 -15.69 -3.01 5.76
C VAL A 84 -16.37 -3.52 7.04
N GLY A 85 -16.21 -4.80 7.35
CA GLY A 85 -16.91 -5.46 8.44
C GLY A 85 -16.40 -5.02 9.82
N ASN A 86 -16.38 -5.94 10.78
CA ASN A 86 -15.91 -5.68 12.14
C ASN A 86 -14.37 -5.64 12.17
N MET A 87 -13.78 -4.52 11.75
CA MET A 87 -12.33 -4.33 11.71
C MET A 87 -11.78 -3.71 13.00
N LEU A 88 -10.61 -4.19 13.45
CA LEU A 88 -9.76 -3.51 14.42
C LEU A 88 -8.45 -3.15 13.71
N TYR A 89 -8.02 -1.91 13.78
CA TYR A 89 -6.75 -1.49 13.20
C TYR A 89 -5.70 -1.26 14.28
N ILE A 90 -4.47 -1.64 13.98
CA ILE A 90 -3.30 -1.36 14.82
C ILE A 90 -2.27 -0.62 13.98
N GLN A 91 -1.88 0.58 14.41
CA GLN A 91 -0.87 1.38 13.70
C GLN A 91 0.51 0.75 13.94
N LEU A 92 1.04 0.06 12.92
CA LEU A 92 2.39 -0.49 12.93
C LEU A 92 3.44 0.60 12.80
N ASP A 93 3.20 1.54 11.89
CA ASP A 93 4.11 2.62 11.60
C ASP A 93 3.39 3.80 10.95
N GLU A 94 3.99 4.98 11.08
CA GLU A 94 3.52 6.20 10.45
C GLU A 94 4.72 6.91 9.81
N LEU A 95 4.70 6.98 8.48
CA LEU A 95 5.84 7.47 7.70
C LEU A 95 5.48 8.79 7.00
N HIS A 96 6.34 9.78 7.18
CA HIS A 96 6.32 11.03 6.43
C HIS A 96 7.61 11.14 5.63
N THR A 97 7.54 10.84 4.34
CA THR A 97 8.73 10.77 3.47
C THR A 97 8.57 11.66 2.24
N ALA A 98 9.66 11.88 1.50
CA ALA A 98 9.65 12.43 0.14
C ALA A 98 9.70 11.33 -0.93
N HIS A 99 10.00 10.09 -0.54
CA HIS A 99 10.27 8.96 -1.43
C HIS A 99 9.46 7.73 -0.98
N GLY A 100 8.51 7.30 -1.81
CA GLY A 100 7.56 6.23 -1.48
C GLY A 100 8.15 4.83 -1.40
N ASP A 101 9.31 4.61 -2.02
CA ASP A 101 10.00 3.32 -2.04
C ASP A 101 10.65 2.97 -0.70
N ASP A 102 10.92 3.94 0.18
CA ASP A 102 11.34 3.68 1.55
C ASP A 102 10.26 2.92 2.34
N ILE A 103 8.98 3.17 2.05
CA ILE A 103 7.84 2.46 2.67
C ILE A 103 7.86 0.98 2.29
N LEU A 104 8.24 0.67 1.05
CA LEU A 104 8.32 -0.71 0.58
C LEU A 104 9.46 -1.47 1.26
N ALA A 105 10.63 -0.84 1.43
CA ALA A 105 11.70 -1.43 2.23
C ALA A 105 11.25 -1.66 3.69
N ARG A 106 10.54 -0.69 4.27
CA ARG A 106 10.00 -0.80 5.63
C ARG A 106 9.02 -1.97 5.79
N LEU A 107 8.15 -2.20 4.81
CA LEU A 107 7.23 -3.34 4.81
C LEU A 107 7.97 -4.68 4.97
N PHE A 108 9.02 -4.91 4.18
CA PHE A 108 9.82 -6.14 4.28
C PHE A 108 10.56 -6.23 5.62
N ASP A 109 11.14 -5.13 6.10
CA ASP A 109 11.83 -5.08 7.40
C ASP A 109 10.89 -5.45 8.57
N VAL A 110 9.63 -5.02 8.51
CA VAL A 110 8.62 -5.35 9.54
C VAL A 110 8.33 -6.85 9.51
N PHE A 111 8.13 -7.45 8.34
CA PHE A 111 7.95 -8.89 8.24
C PHE A 111 9.18 -9.69 8.70
N ASP A 112 10.39 -9.19 8.47
CA ASP A 112 11.63 -9.83 8.91
C ASP A 112 11.80 -9.75 10.45
N LYS A 113 11.44 -8.61 11.06
CA LYS A 113 11.48 -8.40 12.52
C LYS A 113 10.37 -9.13 13.27
N HIS A 114 9.23 -9.36 12.62
CA HIS A 114 8.06 -10.00 13.21
C HIS A 114 7.71 -11.26 12.40
N PRO A 115 8.40 -12.39 12.63
CA PRO A 115 8.24 -13.61 11.81
C PRO A 115 6.86 -14.26 11.93
N ASP A 116 6.08 -13.92 12.96
CA ASP A 116 4.74 -14.47 13.21
C ASP A 116 3.60 -13.59 12.66
N LEU A 117 3.91 -12.41 12.11
CA LEU A 117 2.94 -11.44 11.61
C LEU A 117 2.31 -11.89 10.28
N PRO A 118 1.03 -12.28 10.21
CA PRO A 118 0.50 -12.95 9.01
C PRO A 118 0.15 -12.00 7.87
N ALA A 119 -0.22 -10.75 8.15
CA ALA A 119 -0.58 -9.78 7.12
C ALA A 119 -0.35 -8.34 7.59
N ILE A 120 -0.18 -7.43 6.63
CA ILE A 120 -0.07 -5.99 6.84
C ILE A 120 -0.88 -5.29 5.76
N VAL A 121 -1.63 -4.27 6.14
CA VAL A 121 -2.18 -3.28 5.22
C VAL A 121 -1.20 -2.13 5.11
N VAL A 122 -0.88 -1.71 3.89
CA VAL A 122 -0.13 -0.47 3.65
C VAL A 122 -1.07 0.54 3.02
N LEU A 123 -1.32 1.64 3.71
CA LEU A 123 -2.09 2.79 3.22
C LEU A 123 -1.11 3.92 2.87
N VAL A 124 -1.12 4.34 1.60
CA VAL A 124 -0.26 5.41 1.10
C VAL A 124 -1.11 6.47 0.42
N GLU A 125 -0.88 7.73 0.83
CA GLU A 125 -1.63 8.87 0.32
C GLU A 125 -0.71 10.00 -0.13
N ASP A 126 -1.07 10.62 -1.25
CA ASP A 126 -0.50 11.90 -1.68
C ASP A 126 -1.54 12.64 -2.51
N GLY A 127 -1.50 13.96 -2.48
CA GLY A 127 -2.48 14.79 -3.16
C GLY A 127 -2.48 16.21 -2.64
N LEU A 128 -3.24 17.06 -3.31
CA LEU A 128 -3.39 18.45 -2.90
C LEU A 128 -3.97 18.56 -1.48
N ILE A 129 -5.02 17.80 -1.18
CA ILE A 129 -5.71 17.89 0.11
C ILE A 129 -4.88 17.25 1.22
N THR A 130 -4.30 16.06 1.01
CA THR A 130 -3.38 15.43 1.98
C THR A 130 -2.21 16.36 2.33
N ARG A 131 -1.56 16.98 1.33
CA ARG A 131 -0.46 17.94 1.57
C ARG A 131 -0.91 19.20 2.30
N ALA A 132 -2.13 19.68 2.01
CA ALA A 132 -2.70 20.82 2.73
C ALA A 132 -2.98 20.48 4.21
N ALA A 133 -3.53 19.30 4.49
CA ALA A 133 -3.81 18.81 5.84
C ALA A 133 -2.53 18.61 6.66
N LEU A 134 -1.50 18.00 6.07
CA LEU A 134 -0.20 17.77 6.70
C LEU A 134 0.69 19.02 6.78
N ARG A 135 0.23 20.16 6.25
CA ARG A 135 1.00 21.42 6.15
C ARG A 135 2.35 21.21 5.45
N THR A 136 2.40 20.33 4.46
CA THR A 136 3.63 19.97 3.75
C THR A 136 4.31 21.22 3.18
N HIS A 137 5.62 21.35 3.43
CA HIS A 137 6.41 22.47 2.90
C HIS A 137 6.45 22.48 1.37
N GLY A 138 6.68 23.66 0.80
CA GLY A 138 6.83 23.86 -0.64
C GLY A 138 5.78 24.82 -1.20
N GLU A 139 4.84 24.29 -1.97
CA GLU A 139 3.78 25.09 -2.57
C GLU A 139 2.71 25.49 -1.53
N ASN A 140 1.92 26.52 -1.82
CA ASN A 140 0.83 26.96 -0.94
C ASN A 140 -0.40 26.05 -1.08
N TYR A 141 -0.29 24.81 -0.57
CA TYR A 141 -1.33 23.78 -0.68
C TYR A 141 -2.63 24.20 0.00
N GLY A 142 -2.56 24.90 1.14
CA GLY A 142 -3.74 25.36 1.87
C GLY A 142 -4.62 26.32 1.06
N ASP A 143 -4.01 27.33 0.43
CA ASP A 143 -4.76 28.26 -0.42
C ASP A 143 -5.28 27.57 -1.69
N GLN A 144 -4.49 26.68 -2.28
CA GLN A 144 -4.91 25.91 -3.47
C GLN A 144 -6.10 24.99 -3.17
N ALA A 145 -6.09 24.30 -2.02
CA ALA A 145 -7.16 23.38 -1.63
C ALA A 145 -8.48 24.12 -1.35
N THR A 146 -8.42 25.33 -0.79
CA THR A 146 -9.61 26.06 -0.32
C THR A 146 -10.21 27.03 -1.35
N LYS A 147 -9.45 27.43 -2.38
CA LYS A 147 -9.91 28.39 -3.40
C LYS A 147 -10.88 27.76 -4.40
N ASN A 148 -11.98 28.43 -4.71
CA ASN A 148 -12.87 28.03 -5.80
C ASN A 148 -12.24 28.31 -7.18
N GLY A 149 -12.50 27.42 -8.12
CA GLY A 149 -11.98 27.47 -9.48
C GLY A 149 -11.73 26.08 -10.06
N ASN A 150 -11.92 25.95 -11.37
CA ASN A 150 -11.55 24.78 -12.15
C ASN A 150 -10.03 24.76 -12.37
N PHE A 151 -9.35 23.66 -12.09
CA PHE A 151 -7.94 23.46 -12.42
C PHE A 151 -7.63 21.97 -12.52
N VAL A 152 -6.64 21.62 -13.36
CA VAL A 152 -6.03 20.29 -13.36
C VAL A 152 -5.06 20.23 -12.16
N PRO A 153 -5.24 19.32 -11.19
CA PRO A 153 -4.34 19.23 -10.06
C PRO A 153 -2.93 18.85 -10.51
N LYS A 154 -1.94 19.69 -10.19
CA LYS A 154 -0.53 19.32 -10.39
C LYS A 154 -0.17 18.06 -9.61
N ARG A 155 -0.76 17.89 -8.42
CA ARG A 155 -0.69 16.71 -7.58
C ARG A 155 -2.10 16.14 -7.39
N PRO A 156 -2.53 15.23 -8.26
CA PRO A 156 -3.84 14.59 -8.11
C PRO A 156 -3.87 13.77 -6.82
N ASP A 157 -5.05 13.64 -6.24
CA ASP A 157 -5.22 12.75 -5.10
C ASP A 157 -4.95 11.31 -5.53
N SER A 158 -4.12 10.63 -4.76
CA SER A 158 -3.67 9.27 -4.99
C SER A 158 -3.74 8.52 -3.66
N PHE A 159 -4.58 7.49 -3.63
CA PHE A 159 -4.80 6.63 -2.48
C PHE A 159 -4.51 5.21 -2.91
N VAL A 160 -3.62 4.53 -2.19
CA VAL A 160 -3.33 3.12 -2.43
C VAL A 160 -3.37 2.39 -1.10
N ALA A 161 -4.23 1.39 -1.00
CA ALA A 161 -4.21 0.42 0.08
C ALA A 161 -3.85 -0.96 -0.51
N LEU A 162 -2.79 -1.58 0.00
CA LEU A 162 -2.41 -2.95 -0.34
C LEU A 162 -2.46 -3.82 0.90
N LEU A 163 -3.24 -4.92 0.84
CA LEU A 163 -3.18 -5.99 1.81
C LEU A 163 -2.10 -7.00 1.38
N VAL A 164 -1.03 -7.10 2.16
CA VAL A 164 0.11 -7.98 1.91
C VAL A 164 0.11 -9.10 2.93
N THR A 165 0.01 -10.35 2.45
CA THR A 165 -0.13 -11.53 3.31
C THR A 165 1.08 -12.45 3.21
N ARG A 166 1.34 -13.19 4.29
CA ARG A 166 2.35 -14.24 4.40
C ARG A 166 1.64 -15.57 4.61
N LYS A 167 1.23 -16.19 3.49
CA LYS A 167 0.47 -17.45 3.48
C LYS A 167 1.14 -18.56 4.31
N ASP A 168 2.48 -18.62 4.29
CA ASP A 168 3.25 -19.58 5.09
C ASP A 168 2.99 -19.46 6.61
N ARG A 169 2.73 -18.24 7.09
CA ARG A 169 2.43 -17.98 8.51
C ARG A 169 1.00 -18.36 8.83
N VAL A 170 0.05 -18.08 7.94
CA VAL A 170 -1.34 -18.52 8.09
C VAL A 170 -1.43 -20.04 8.12
N ASP A 171 -0.78 -20.71 7.16
CA ASP A 171 -0.82 -22.18 7.05
C ASP A 171 -0.16 -22.89 8.24
N ARG A 172 0.86 -22.29 8.87
CA ARG A 172 1.59 -22.89 9.99
C ARG A 172 1.06 -22.49 11.37
N LEU A 173 0.67 -21.22 11.56
CA LEU A 173 0.38 -20.64 12.88
C LEU A 173 -1.12 -20.49 13.15
N ILE A 174 -1.96 -20.48 12.11
CA ILE A 174 -3.40 -20.21 12.23
C ILE A 174 -4.20 -21.46 11.83
N ARG A 175 -4.04 -21.92 10.60
CA ARG A 175 -4.85 -22.98 9.99
C ARG A 175 -4.96 -24.26 10.84
N PRO A 176 -3.89 -24.78 11.47
CA PRO A 176 -3.98 -26.01 12.28
C PRO A 176 -4.74 -25.84 13.60
N TYR A 177 -5.01 -24.60 14.00
CA TYR A 177 -5.50 -24.24 15.34
C TYR A 177 -6.84 -23.51 15.29
N VAL A 178 -7.55 -23.55 14.16
CA VAL A 178 -8.87 -22.89 14.08
C VAL A 178 -9.89 -23.54 15.01
N VAL A 179 -10.83 -22.74 15.50
CA VAL A 179 -11.89 -23.17 16.42
C VAL A 179 -13.28 -22.91 15.85
N GLU A 180 -14.26 -23.70 16.27
CA GLU A 180 -15.64 -23.50 15.85
C GLU A 180 -16.28 -22.30 16.54
N ALA A 181 -16.94 -21.46 15.74
CA ALA A 181 -17.82 -20.39 16.19
C ALA A 181 -18.90 -20.16 15.12
N PRO A 182 -20.12 -19.71 15.49
CA PRO A 182 -21.10 -19.29 14.50
C PRO A 182 -20.59 -18.05 13.76
N GLU A 183 -20.84 -17.99 12.45
CA GLU A 183 -20.54 -16.83 11.60
C GLU A 183 -21.34 -15.59 12.05
N ALA A 184 -22.64 -15.78 12.32
CA ALA A 184 -23.47 -14.76 12.96
C ALA A 184 -23.06 -14.62 14.44
N ILE A 185 -22.09 -13.77 14.72
CA ILE A 185 -21.56 -13.49 16.05
C ILE A 185 -21.72 -12.00 16.40
N ASP A 186 -21.96 -11.71 17.67
CA ASP A 186 -22.13 -10.35 18.18
C ASP A 186 -21.30 -10.18 19.47
N ASN A 187 -21.28 -8.96 19.99
CA ASN A 187 -20.50 -8.60 21.17
C ASN A 187 -21.02 -9.22 22.48
N GLU A 188 -22.20 -9.85 22.51
CA GLU A 188 -22.74 -10.53 23.70
C GLU A 188 -22.23 -11.98 23.82
N LYS A 189 -21.78 -12.59 22.71
CA LYS A 189 -21.33 -13.99 22.65
C LYS A 189 -19.90 -14.20 23.18
N THR A 190 -19.68 -13.74 24.40
CA THR A 190 -18.41 -13.78 25.13
C THR A 190 -17.88 -15.19 25.45
N GLN A 191 -18.62 -16.26 25.12
CA GLN A 191 -18.12 -17.63 25.19
C GLN A 191 -17.06 -17.96 24.11
N PHE A 192 -16.95 -17.14 23.06
CA PHE A 192 -15.99 -17.28 21.96
C PHE A 192 -14.80 -16.33 22.15
N ASP A 193 -13.58 -16.83 21.99
CA ASP A 193 -12.37 -16.06 22.31
C ASP A 193 -12.18 -14.85 21.40
N VAL A 194 -12.60 -14.94 20.13
CA VAL A 194 -12.60 -13.82 19.18
C VAL A 194 -13.42 -12.62 19.69
N ILE A 195 -14.57 -12.86 20.32
CA ILE A 195 -15.42 -11.80 20.91
C ILE A 195 -14.83 -11.27 22.21
N LYS A 196 -14.20 -12.13 23.02
CA LYS A 196 -13.49 -11.66 24.22
C LYS A 196 -12.36 -10.70 23.84
N LEU A 197 -11.59 -11.04 22.81
CA LEU A 197 -10.55 -10.17 22.25
C LEU A 197 -11.15 -8.86 21.76
N TRP A 198 -12.16 -8.93 20.91
CA TRP A 198 -12.83 -7.76 20.35
C TRP A 198 -13.33 -6.81 21.43
N ASN A 199 -14.13 -7.30 22.38
CA ASN A 199 -14.70 -6.48 23.45
C ASN A 199 -13.61 -5.81 24.30
N TYR A 200 -12.57 -6.58 24.66
CA TYR A 200 -11.47 -6.03 25.45
C TYR A 200 -10.78 -4.88 24.69
N PHE A 201 -10.45 -5.06 23.42
CA PHE A 201 -9.73 -4.02 22.66
C PHE A 201 -10.60 -2.88 22.18
N TRP A 202 -11.91 -3.11 22.02
CA TRP A 202 -12.87 -2.04 21.79
C TRP A 202 -12.93 -1.07 22.97
N ASP A 203 -12.97 -1.59 24.20
CA ASP A 203 -12.91 -0.76 25.41
C ASP A 203 -11.60 0.03 25.48
N ARG A 204 -10.45 -0.61 25.17
CA ARG A 204 -9.15 0.07 25.12
C ARG A 204 -9.06 1.12 24.03
N GLN A 205 -9.64 0.88 22.86
CA GLN A 205 -9.71 1.86 21.76
C GLN A 205 -10.52 3.08 22.19
N LYS A 206 -11.67 2.87 22.83
CA LYS A 206 -12.51 3.96 23.36
C LYS A 206 -11.77 4.80 24.41
N GLU A 207 -11.10 4.16 25.36
CA GLU A 207 -10.27 4.85 26.35
C GLU A 207 -9.13 5.66 25.71
N TYR A 208 -8.62 5.19 24.57
CA TYR A 208 -7.57 5.87 23.80
C TYR A 208 -8.12 7.10 23.06
N TRP A 209 -9.32 6.97 22.45
CA TRP A 209 -10.05 8.09 21.86
C TRP A 209 -10.42 9.18 22.87
N ASP A 210 -10.85 8.80 24.07
CA ASP A 210 -11.19 9.76 25.13
C ASP A 210 -9.98 10.63 25.57
N GLN A 211 -8.76 10.21 25.24
CA GLN A 211 -7.53 10.99 25.45
C GLN A 211 -7.17 11.90 24.26
N GLY A 212 -8.02 12.00 23.25
CA GLY A 212 -7.77 12.75 22.01
C GLY A 212 -6.73 12.10 21.10
N LYS A 213 -6.56 10.78 21.19
CA LYS A 213 -5.70 9.98 20.31
C LYS A 213 -6.58 9.23 19.31
N HIS A 214 -5.99 8.73 18.22
CA HIS A 214 -6.70 8.05 17.13
C HIS A 214 -6.42 6.54 17.18
N THR A 215 -5.84 5.98 16.12
CA THR A 215 -5.51 4.56 16.06
C THR A 215 -4.44 4.18 17.10
N MET A 216 -4.68 3.08 17.82
CA MET A 216 -3.70 2.58 18.79
C MET A 216 -2.42 2.09 18.08
N PRO A 217 -1.22 2.52 18.51
CA PRO A 217 0.02 1.97 18.00
C PRO A 217 0.22 0.54 18.50
N TRP A 218 0.93 -0.27 17.70
CA TRP A 218 1.10 -1.70 17.95
C TRP A 218 1.74 -2.01 19.31
N ASP A 219 2.66 -1.18 19.79
CA ASP A 219 3.34 -1.36 21.07
C ASP A 219 2.40 -1.12 22.26
N TYR A 220 1.57 -0.08 22.18
CA TYR A 220 0.51 0.18 23.15
C TYR A 220 -0.50 -0.95 23.16
N TRP A 221 -0.97 -1.38 21.99
CA TRP A 221 -1.86 -2.53 21.87
C TRP A 221 -1.23 -3.72 22.59
N GLN A 222 -0.05 -4.16 22.14
CA GLN A 222 0.60 -5.37 22.66
C GLN A 222 0.91 -5.30 24.16
N SER A 223 1.12 -4.10 24.71
CA SER A 223 1.29 -3.91 26.16
C SER A 223 0.07 -4.36 26.99
N LYS A 224 -1.11 -4.45 26.37
CA LYS A 224 -2.36 -4.89 27.02
C LYS A 224 -2.58 -6.40 26.92
N LEU A 225 -1.87 -7.12 26.04
CA LEU A 225 -2.00 -8.58 25.90
C LEU A 225 -1.76 -9.35 27.20
N PRO A 226 -0.74 -9.04 28.02
CA PRO A 226 -0.50 -9.78 29.26
C PRO A 226 -1.66 -9.66 30.25
N GLU A 227 -2.29 -8.49 30.32
CA GLU A 227 -3.49 -8.29 31.14
C GLU A 227 -4.64 -9.12 30.58
N PHE A 228 -4.92 -8.99 29.28
CA PHE A 228 -5.96 -9.76 28.60
C PHE A 228 -5.83 -11.27 28.83
N TRP A 229 -4.66 -11.87 28.58
CA TRP A 229 -4.46 -13.31 28.77
C TRP A 229 -4.54 -13.75 30.23
N LYS A 230 -4.23 -12.86 31.19
CA LYS A 230 -4.35 -13.16 32.62
C LYS A 230 -5.80 -13.14 33.09
N THR A 231 -6.62 -12.24 32.55
CA THR A 231 -8.01 -12.05 32.98
C THR A 231 -9.02 -12.85 32.15
N THR A 232 -8.59 -13.39 31.01
CA THR A 232 -9.47 -14.03 30.02
C THR A 232 -9.04 -15.46 29.74
N PRO A 233 -9.73 -16.48 30.28
CA PRO A 233 -9.43 -17.87 29.96
C PRO A 233 -9.78 -18.15 28.49
N LEU A 234 -8.79 -18.58 27.71
CA LEU A 234 -8.93 -18.95 26.30
C LEU A 234 -9.26 -20.44 26.15
N LYS A 235 -10.10 -20.78 25.16
CA LYS A 235 -10.37 -22.14 24.68
C LYS A 235 -9.43 -22.48 23.51
N ALA A 236 -8.14 -22.29 23.74
CA ALA A 236 -7.12 -22.59 22.74
C ALA A 236 -7.00 -24.11 22.49
N PRO A 237 -6.97 -24.57 21.23
CA PRO A 237 -6.71 -25.97 20.93
C PRO A 237 -5.28 -26.37 21.31
N GLU A 238 -5.07 -27.67 21.51
CA GLU A 238 -3.77 -28.20 21.90
C GLU A 238 -2.67 -27.78 20.91
N GLY A 239 -1.56 -27.27 21.44
CA GLY A 239 -0.42 -26.81 20.64
C GLY A 239 -0.52 -25.36 20.14
N PHE A 240 -1.68 -24.70 20.22
CA PHE A 240 -1.77 -23.28 19.88
C PHE A 240 -0.94 -22.44 20.86
N GLN A 241 -0.10 -21.56 20.31
CA GLN A 241 0.70 -20.62 21.08
C GLN A 241 0.24 -19.19 20.74
N PRO A 242 -0.51 -18.53 21.63
CA PRO A 242 -0.85 -17.12 21.46
C PRO A 242 0.40 -16.29 21.22
N ASN A 243 0.36 -15.43 20.21
CA ASN A 243 1.43 -14.48 19.94
C ASN A 243 0.84 -13.07 19.75
N PRO A 244 1.68 -12.02 19.72
CA PRO A 244 1.16 -10.66 19.68
C PRO A 244 0.34 -10.28 18.44
N TRP A 245 0.41 -11.06 17.36
CA TRP A 245 -0.31 -10.84 16.10
C TRP A 245 -1.51 -11.79 15.91
N VAL A 246 -1.49 -12.94 16.60
CA VAL A 246 -2.59 -13.91 16.67
C VAL A 246 -2.82 -14.25 18.15
N PRO A 247 -3.49 -13.35 18.90
CA PRO A 247 -3.57 -13.46 20.35
C PRO A 247 -4.63 -14.45 20.85
N VAL A 248 -5.55 -14.85 19.97
CA VAL A 248 -6.53 -15.92 20.16
C VAL A 248 -6.62 -16.74 18.86
N PRO A 249 -7.03 -18.01 18.91
CA PRO A 249 -7.20 -18.80 17.70
C PRO A 249 -8.26 -18.19 16.79
N TRP A 250 -8.01 -18.19 15.49
CA TRP A 250 -9.02 -17.81 14.51
C TRP A 250 -10.17 -18.81 14.53
N THR A 251 -11.35 -18.36 14.15
CA THR A 251 -12.48 -19.26 13.90
C THR A 251 -12.35 -19.93 12.54
N THR A 252 -13.14 -20.98 12.32
CA THR A 252 -13.28 -21.63 11.01
C THR A 252 -13.75 -20.64 9.94
N TRP A 253 -14.75 -19.80 10.24
CA TRP A 253 -15.22 -18.78 9.30
C TRP A 253 -14.20 -17.66 9.03
N GLN A 254 -13.37 -17.24 10.01
CA GLN A 254 -12.28 -16.28 9.77
C GLN A 254 -11.25 -16.81 8.75
N LEU A 255 -10.97 -18.12 8.83
CA LEU A 255 -10.09 -18.79 7.88
C LEU A 255 -10.76 -18.93 6.50
N GLU A 256 -12.07 -19.21 6.44
CA GLU A 256 -12.81 -19.25 5.19
C GLU A 256 -12.85 -17.88 4.51
N GLU A 257 -13.08 -16.80 5.26
CA GLU A 257 -12.97 -15.42 4.76
C GLU A 257 -11.58 -15.17 4.16
N TYR A 258 -10.51 -15.53 4.89
CA TYR A 258 -9.14 -15.42 4.37
C TYR A 258 -8.93 -16.22 3.07
N ASP A 259 -9.41 -17.47 3.02
CA ASP A 259 -9.20 -18.37 1.87
C ASP A 259 -10.02 -17.97 0.64
N GLN A 260 -11.11 -17.21 0.81
CA GLN A 260 -11.89 -16.66 -0.30
C GLN A 260 -11.15 -15.57 -1.08
N TRP A 261 -10.13 -14.95 -0.48
CA TRP A 261 -9.40 -13.86 -1.11
C TRP A 261 -8.38 -14.38 -2.13
N PRO A 262 -8.49 -13.96 -3.40
CA PRO A 262 -7.52 -14.37 -4.41
C PRO A 262 -6.18 -13.69 -4.17
N VAL A 263 -5.11 -14.45 -4.37
CA VAL A 263 -3.77 -13.87 -4.51
C VAL A 263 -3.76 -13.07 -5.81
N LEU A 264 -3.55 -11.75 -5.71
CA LEU A 264 -3.54 -10.88 -6.90
C LEU A 264 -2.15 -10.78 -7.53
N ALA A 265 -1.09 -10.85 -6.72
CA ALA A 265 0.29 -10.88 -7.17
C ALA A 265 1.22 -11.35 -6.05
N TYR A 266 2.43 -11.76 -6.44
CA TYR A 266 3.57 -11.98 -5.56
C TYR A 266 4.51 -10.78 -5.65
N LEU A 267 4.70 -10.12 -4.53
CA LEU A 267 5.61 -8.99 -4.38
C LEU A 267 7.00 -9.50 -4.00
N HIS A 268 7.99 -9.24 -4.85
CA HIS A 268 9.37 -9.65 -4.61
C HIS A 268 10.11 -8.62 -3.76
N ARG A 269 11.22 -9.03 -3.13
CA ARG A 269 12.02 -8.11 -2.30
C ARG A 269 12.61 -7.00 -3.18
N PRO A 270 12.47 -5.72 -2.82
CA PRO A 270 13.02 -4.61 -3.60
C PRO A 270 14.56 -4.60 -3.56
N ILE A 271 15.16 -4.19 -4.67
CA ILE A 271 16.58 -3.91 -4.80
C ILE A 271 16.79 -2.40 -4.77
N ARG A 272 17.55 -1.92 -3.78
CA ARG A 272 18.01 -0.53 -3.72
C ARG A 272 19.34 -0.39 -4.45
N VAL A 273 19.43 0.60 -5.32
CA VAL A 273 20.64 0.89 -6.11
C VAL A 273 21.15 2.27 -5.70
N ASP A 274 22.29 2.32 -5.01
CA ASP A 274 22.91 3.59 -4.66
C ASP A 274 23.57 4.24 -5.88
N LEU A 275 23.16 5.49 -6.16
CA LEU A 275 23.63 6.33 -7.26
C LEU A 275 24.46 7.52 -6.77
N SER A 276 24.86 7.49 -5.50
CA SER A 276 25.75 8.43 -4.83
C SER A 276 26.98 7.71 -4.25
N ASP A 277 27.97 8.48 -3.85
CA ASP A 277 29.24 8.00 -3.28
C ASP A 277 29.18 7.68 -1.77
N GLY A 278 27.99 7.74 -1.16
CA GLY A 278 27.81 7.57 0.29
C GLY A 278 28.16 8.82 1.13
N HIS A 279 28.69 9.88 0.50
CA HIS A 279 28.91 11.20 1.10
C HIS A 279 27.92 12.26 0.57
N GLY A 280 26.90 11.82 -0.18
CA GLY A 280 25.85 12.66 -0.74
C GLY A 280 26.19 13.25 -2.10
N GLN A 281 27.37 12.96 -2.68
CA GLN A 281 27.69 13.38 -4.04
C GLN A 281 27.20 12.33 -5.04
N LEU A 282 26.52 12.78 -6.10
CA LEU A 282 26.07 11.89 -7.16
C LEU A 282 27.25 11.29 -7.93
N LEU A 283 27.16 9.99 -8.21
CA LEU A 283 28.10 9.30 -9.09
C LEU A 283 28.04 9.89 -10.51
N LYS A 284 29.12 9.71 -11.27
CA LYS A 284 29.17 10.17 -12.66
C LYS A 284 28.13 9.41 -13.50
N LYS A 285 27.66 10.02 -14.60
CA LYS A 285 26.61 9.44 -15.45
C LYS A 285 26.89 7.98 -15.85
N GLY A 286 28.11 7.68 -16.33
CA GLY A 286 28.48 6.32 -16.71
C GLY A 286 28.43 5.33 -15.53
N GLU A 287 28.90 5.73 -14.35
CA GLU A 287 28.85 4.90 -13.14
C GLU A 287 27.40 4.64 -12.70
N ARG A 288 26.52 5.64 -12.77
CA ARG A 288 25.08 5.46 -12.49
C ARG A 288 24.41 4.51 -13.46
N VAL A 289 24.77 4.56 -14.75
CA VAL A 289 24.28 3.60 -15.76
C VAL A 289 24.70 2.17 -15.40
N GLU A 290 25.97 1.94 -15.07
CA GLU A 290 26.44 0.60 -14.68
C GLU A 290 25.83 0.09 -13.37
N LYS A 291 25.64 0.99 -12.39
CA LYS A 291 24.95 0.67 -11.13
C LYS A 291 23.51 0.24 -11.38
N LEU A 292 22.75 0.97 -12.20
CA LEU A 292 21.39 0.60 -12.56
C LEU A 292 21.32 -0.70 -13.36
N ARG A 293 22.26 -0.93 -14.30
CA ARG A 293 22.34 -2.20 -15.02
C ARG A 293 22.60 -3.38 -14.07
N SER A 294 23.49 -3.19 -13.09
CA SER A 294 23.77 -4.21 -12.07
C SER A 294 22.56 -4.46 -11.18
N GLY A 295 21.89 -3.40 -10.71
CA GLY A 295 20.66 -3.48 -9.93
C GLY A 295 19.52 -4.17 -10.69
N TRP A 296 19.38 -3.93 -12.00
CA TRP A 296 18.44 -4.66 -12.84
C TRP A 296 18.73 -6.16 -12.85
N GLN A 297 19.99 -6.56 -13.01
CA GLN A 297 20.39 -7.97 -12.95
C GLN A 297 20.16 -8.59 -11.57
N GLU A 298 20.30 -7.83 -10.49
CA GLU A 298 19.96 -8.29 -9.13
C GLU A 298 18.46 -8.46 -8.94
N ALA A 299 17.65 -7.53 -9.46
CA ALA A 299 16.20 -7.63 -9.41
C ALA A 299 15.69 -8.83 -10.22
N LEU A 300 16.29 -9.15 -11.37
CA LEU A 300 15.95 -10.36 -12.11
C LEU A 300 16.21 -11.66 -11.33
N LYS A 301 17.18 -11.66 -10.40
CA LYS A 301 17.48 -12.84 -9.55
C LYS A 301 16.44 -13.07 -8.46
N THR A 302 15.56 -12.11 -8.18
CA THR A 302 14.46 -12.32 -7.21
C THR A 302 13.36 -13.18 -7.81
N LEU A 303 13.26 -13.25 -9.14
CA LEU A 303 12.28 -14.06 -9.85
C LEU A 303 12.64 -15.55 -9.80
N SER A 304 11.63 -16.41 -9.98
CA SER A 304 11.85 -17.84 -10.16
C SER A 304 12.67 -18.11 -11.43
N THR A 305 13.38 -19.24 -11.46
CA THR A 305 14.22 -19.59 -12.61
C THR A 305 13.40 -19.69 -13.89
N GLY A 306 13.73 -18.86 -14.89
CA GLY A 306 13.06 -18.81 -16.18
C GLY A 306 12.01 -17.71 -16.31
N ASP A 307 11.57 -17.11 -15.19
CA ASP A 307 10.65 -15.96 -15.22
C ASP A 307 11.41 -14.68 -15.60
N GLN A 308 10.76 -13.82 -16.38
CA GLN A 308 11.29 -12.53 -16.81
C GLN A 308 10.15 -11.48 -16.79
N PRO A 309 10.46 -10.19 -16.53
CA PRO A 309 9.47 -9.13 -16.70
C PRO A 309 9.11 -9.00 -18.19
N GLY A 310 7.82 -8.90 -18.46
CA GLY A 310 7.28 -8.62 -19.80
C GLY A 310 6.72 -7.20 -19.94
N ARG A 311 6.87 -6.38 -18.88
CA ARG A 311 6.54 -4.95 -18.85
C ARG A 311 7.33 -4.22 -17.77
N MET A 312 7.32 -2.89 -17.85
CA MET A 312 7.90 -2.00 -16.86
C MET A 312 6.98 -0.82 -16.52
N PHE A 313 6.95 -0.44 -15.25
CA PHE A 313 6.50 0.88 -14.82
C PHE A 313 7.70 1.61 -14.26
N TYR A 314 7.81 2.89 -14.57
CA TYR A 314 8.89 3.70 -14.03
C TYR A 314 8.46 5.12 -13.72
N ASP A 315 9.16 5.72 -12.77
CA ASP A 315 9.01 7.14 -12.47
C ASP A 315 10.38 7.78 -12.23
N THR A 316 10.66 8.85 -12.97
CA THR A 316 11.88 9.66 -12.82
C THR A 316 11.58 11.05 -12.27
N GLY A 317 10.32 11.31 -11.91
CA GLY A 317 9.77 12.65 -11.70
C GLY A 317 10.06 13.54 -12.91
N ASP A 318 10.29 14.82 -12.65
CA ASP A 318 10.67 15.78 -13.69
C ASP A 318 12.14 15.66 -14.15
N SER A 319 12.89 14.65 -13.69
CA SER A 319 14.33 14.53 -13.94
C SER A 319 14.66 13.91 -15.30
N THR A 320 14.88 14.78 -16.31
CA THR A 320 15.39 14.36 -17.63
C THR A 320 16.75 13.67 -17.56
N ASN A 321 17.56 13.99 -16.55
CA ASN A 321 18.85 13.34 -16.32
C ASN A 321 18.67 11.88 -15.87
N ASN A 322 17.75 11.61 -14.94
CA ASN A 322 17.50 10.25 -14.46
C ASN A 322 16.83 9.40 -15.56
N LEU A 323 15.95 10.00 -16.35
CA LEU A 323 15.40 9.37 -17.55
C LEU A 323 16.49 8.96 -18.54
N ALA A 324 17.42 9.86 -18.87
CA ALA A 324 18.51 9.54 -19.79
C ALA A 324 19.43 8.43 -19.24
N VAL A 325 19.62 8.35 -17.92
CA VAL A 325 20.37 7.27 -17.29
C VAL A 325 19.59 5.95 -17.40
N LEU A 326 18.29 5.95 -17.10
CA LEU A 326 17.42 4.78 -17.21
C LEU A 326 17.44 4.18 -18.62
N PHE A 327 17.21 5.01 -19.64
CA PHE A 327 17.23 4.59 -21.05
C PHE A 327 18.58 3.98 -21.44
N GLN A 328 19.69 4.57 -20.99
CA GLN A 328 21.02 4.02 -21.29
C GLN A 328 21.32 2.72 -20.52
N ALA A 329 20.78 2.56 -19.31
CA ALA A 329 20.95 1.34 -18.53
C ALA A 329 20.23 0.16 -19.15
N LEU A 330 19.04 0.38 -19.72
CA LEU A 330 18.15 -0.66 -20.24
C LEU A 330 18.08 -0.77 -21.77
N HIS A 331 18.81 0.06 -22.54
CA HIS A 331 18.71 0.10 -24.01
C HIS A 331 18.76 -1.27 -24.70
N ASP A 332 19.70 -2.14 -24.30
CA ASP A 332 19.92 -3.47 -24.88
C ASP A 332 19.54 -4.59 -23.89
N ASN A 333 18.50 -4.37 -23.07
CA ASN A 333 18.08 -5.37 -22.09
C ASN A 333 17.65 -6.68 -22.79
N PRO A 334 18.08 -7.87 -22.31
CA PRO A 334 17.70 -9.15 -22.93
C PRO A 334 16.20 -9.48 -22.84
N GLN A 335 15.45 -8.74 -22.02
CA GLN A 335 14.00 -8.89 -21.86
C GLN A 335 13.23 -8.20 -22.99
N HIS A 336 13.93 -7.45 -23.86
CA HIS A 336 13.37 -6.70 -24.99
C HIS A 336 12.28 -5.70 -24.59
N ILE A 337 12.32 -5.17 -23.36
CA ILE A 337 11.41 -4.11 -22.91
C ILE A 337 11.85 -2.81 -23.57
N ASP A 338 11.02 -2.28 -24.48
CA ASP A 338 11.24 -0.96 -25.06
C ASP A 338 10.60 0.13 -24.17
N LEU A 339 11.41 1.07 -23.69
CA LEU A 339 10.92 2.16 -22.83
C LEU A 339 10.14 3.24 -23.58
N ASP A 340 10.26 3.27 -24.92
CA ASP A 340 9.49 4.15 -25.80
C ASP A 340 8.17 3.49 -26.25
N ASP A 341 8.03 2.17 -26.12
CA ASP A 341 6.78 1.47 -26.46
C ASP A 341 5.80 1.47 -25.27
N PRO A 342 4.63 2.12 -25.39
CA PRO A 342 3.62 2.15 -24.32
C PRO A 342 3.02 0.77 -23.98
N ASN A 343 3.24 -0.26 -24.79
CA ASN A 343 2.86 -1.65 -24.49
C ASN A 343 3.86 -2.35 -23.56
N ASP A 344 5.11 -1.92 -23.58
CA ASP A 344 6.20 -2.50 -22.80
C ASP A 344 6.49 -1.68 -21.54
N ALA A 345 6.38 -0.35 -21.62
CA ALA A 345 6.71 0.52 -20.51
C ALA A 345 5.69 1.64 -20.26
N PHE A 346 5.48 1.95 -18.97
CA PHE A 346 4.61 3.02 -18.51
C PHE A 346 5.40 4.08 -17.72
N ASP A 347 5.58 5.25 -18.32
CA ASP A 347 6.17 6.43 -17.67
C ASP A 347 5.13 7.13 -16.79
N MET A 348 5.25 6.98 -15.48
CA MET A 348 4.33 7.58 -14.51
C MET A 348 4.24 9.10 -14.65
N GLN A 349 5.37 9.78 -14.85
CA GLN A 349 5.41 11.25 -14.91
C GLN A 349 4.63 11.77 -16.11
N ARG A 350 4.73 11.08 -17.26
CA ARG A 350 4.14 11.55 -18.52
C ARG A 350 2.74 11.01 -18.77
N ARG A 351 2.41 9.84 -18.25
CA ARG A 351 1.19 9.11 -18.62
C ARG A 351 0.09 9.16 -17.56
N ILE A 352 0.38 9.53 -16.31
CA ILE A 352 -0.69 9.73 -15.32
C ILE A 352 -1.46 11.03 -15.61
N GLY A 353 -0.77 12.11 -15.99
CA GLY A 353 -1.38 13.44 -16.15
C GLY A 353 -1.32 14.32 -14.91
N GLY A 354 -0.44 13.98 -13.96
CA GLY A 354 -0.15 14.72 -12.74
C GLY A 354 0.90 13.98 -11.90
N ASP A 355 1.48 14.68 -10.94
CA ASP A 355 2.52 14.13 -10.06
C ASP A 355 1.91 13.42 -8.84
N THR A 356 1.98 12.10 -8.81
CA THR A 356 1.50 11.26 -7.68
C THR A 356 2.45 11.25 -6.48
N GLY A 357 3.56 12.00 -6.54
CA GLY A 357 4.43 12.24 -5.41
C GLY A 357 4.95 10.95 -4.77
N ILE A 358 4.76 10.84 -3.45
CA ILE A 358 5.24 9.68 -2.68
C ILE A 358 4.42 8.42 -2.95
N SER A 359 3.20 8.55 -3.45
CA SER A 359 2.36 7.40 -3.84
C SER A 359 2.82 6.75 -5.14
N SER A 360 3.74 7.35 -5.91
CA SER A 360 4.09 6.88 -7.25
C SER A 360 4.44 5.39 -7.31
N THR A 361 5.36 4.90 -6.47
CA THR A 361 5.73 3.47 -6.44
C THR A 361 4.52 2.57 -6.13
N TRP A 362 3.60 3.05 -5.30
CA TRP A 362 2.41 2.30 -4.89
C TRP A 362 1.33 2.31 -5.97
N VAL A 363 1.19 3.41 -6.71
CA VAL A 363 0.34 3.47 -7.91
C VAL A 363 0.89 2.55 -8.99
N GLN A 364 2.22 2.51 -9.18
CA GLN A 364 2.87 1.55 -10.09
C GLN A 364 2.59 0.09 -9.69
N LEU A 365 2.66 -0.23 -8.40
CA LEU A 365 2.29 -1.55 -7.88
C LEU A 365 0.83 -1.89 -8.18
N ALA A 366 -0.11 -0.98 -7.90
CA ALA A 366 -1.53 -1.20 -8.16
C ALA A 366 -1.81 -1.42 -9.66
N LEU A 367 -1.22 -0.61 -10.54
CA LEU A 367 -1.33 -0.79 -12.00
C LEU A 367 -0.71 -2.11 -12.46
N GLY A 368 0.43 -2.49 -11.88
CA GLY A 368 1.10 -3.76 -12.15
C GLY A 368 0.26 -4.97 -11.72
N VAL A 369 -0.43 -4.89 -10.58
CA VAL A 369 -1.39 -5.91 -10.15
C VAL A 369 -2.51 -6.04 -11.17
N MET A 370 -3.18 -4.93 -11.51
CA MET A 370 -4.32 -4.95 -12.44
C MET A 370 -3.95 -5.54 -13.79
N MET A 371 -2.84 -5.07 -14.38
CA MET A 371 -2.42 -5.51 -15.70
C MET A 371 -1.83 -6.92 -15.71
N GLY A 372 -1.01 -7.26 -14.71
CA GLY A 372 -0.45 -8.60 -14.57
C GLY A 372 -1.53 -9.66 -14.33
N TYR A 373 -2.59 -9.34 -13.59
CA TYR A 373 -3.71 -10.25 -13.40
C TYR A 373 -4.46 -10.49 -14.72
N ASN A 374 -4.60 -9.46 -15.55
CA ASN A 374 -5.29 -9.55 -16.84
C ASN A 374 -4.52 -10.42 -17.85
N ASP A 375 -3.23 -10.20 -18.06
CA ASP A 375 -2.47 -10.86 -19.14
C ASP A 375 -1.40 -11.85 -18.68
N GLY A 376 -1.17 -11.99 -17.38
CA GLY A 376 -0.20 -12.91 -16.80
C GLY A 376 1.26 -12.46 -16.90
N LYS A 377 1.56 -11.24 -17.35
CA LYS A 377 2.94 -10.75 -17.43
C LYS A 377 3.46 -10.29 -16.08
N THR A 378 4.68 -10.71 -15.74
CA THR A 378 5.47 -10.11 -14.64
C THR A 378 5.81 -8.66 -14.97
N SER A 379 5.69 -7.78 -13.97
CA SER A 379 6.00 -6.36 -14.08
C SER A 379 7.29 -6.03 -13.31
N ALA A 380 8.16 -5.23 -13.92
CA ALA A 380 9.20 -4.52 -13.19
C ALA A 380 8.69 -3.12 -12.82
N ILE A 381 8.95 -2.67 -11.59
CA ILE A 381 8.57 -1.35 -11.09
C ILE A 381 9.83 -0.66 -10.65
N MET A 382 10.05 0.56 -11.14
CA MET A 382 11.30 1.27 -10.90
C MET A 382 11.06 2.72 -10.50
N ASN A 383 11.50 3.08 -9.29
CA ASN A 383 11.47 4.45 -8.81
C ASN A 383 12.86 5.10 -8.90
N LEU A 384 12.98 6.19 -9.64
CA LEU A 384 14.18 7.02 -9.84
C LEU A 384 13.91 8.50 -9.52
N ARG A 385 12.92 8.78 -8.67
CA ARG A 385 12.58 10.15 -8.27
C ARG A 385 13.66 10.77 -7.37
N ASP A 386 14.33 9.98 -6.53
CA ASP A 386 15.52 10.42 -5.80
C ASP A 386 16.74 10.41 -6.74
N PRO A 387 17.51 11.49 -6.88
CA PRO A 387 18.74 11.48 -7.68
C PRO A 387 19.86 10.59 -7.10
N SER A 388 19.84 10.31 -5.80
CA SER A 388 20.88 9.61 -5.04
C SER A 388 20.73 8.10 -5.02
N HIS A 389 19.56 7.56 -5.34
CA HIS A 389 19.32 6.12 -5.41
C HIS A 389 18.13 5.78 -6.32
N ALA A 390 18.02 4.52 -6.68
CA ALA A 390 16.86 3.95 -7.34
C ALA A 390 16.34 2.73 -6.56
N SER A 391 15.07 2.40 -6.74
CA SER A 391 14.48 1.16 -6.25
C SER A 391 13.88 0.38 -7.40
N ILE A 392 14.15 -0.93 -7.44
CA ILE A 392 13.62 -1.85 -8.45
C ILE A 392 12.89 -2.98 -7.71
N VAL A 393 11.62 -3.20 -8.02
CA VAL A 393 10.84 -4.31 -7.47
C VAL A 393 10.15 -5.07 -8.60
N MET A 394 10.13 -6.40 -8.46
CA MET A 394 9.40 -7.28 -9.36
C MET A 394 8.04 -7.62 -8.77
N LEU A 395 7.04 -7.75 -9.64
CA LEU A 395 5.68 -8.13 -9.29
C LEU A 395 5.21 -9.22 -10.26
N THR A 396 4.98 -10.43 -9.74
CA THR A 396 4.58 -11.59 -10.55
C THR A 396 3.11 -11.92 -10.30
N PRO A 397 2.25 -12.03 -11.32
CA PRO A 397 0.88 -12.48 -11.10
C PRO A 397 0.82 -13.95 -10.70
N PRO A 398 -0.26 -14.41 -10.05
CA PRO A 398 -0.49 -15.85 -9.87
C PRO A 398 -0.62 -16.56 -11.23
N ASP A 399 -0.53 -17.89 -11.25
CA ASP A 399 -0.63 -18.66 -12.49
C ASP A 399 -2.00 -18.52 -13.19
N ALA A 400 -2.06 -18.93 -14.46
CA ALA A 400 -3.27 -18.77 -15.27
C ALA A 400 -4.49 -19.51 -14.69
N ALA A 401 -4.28 -20.66 -14.06
CA ALA A 401 -5.37 -21.44 -13.45
C ALA A 401 -5.97 -20.71 -12.26
N SER A 402 -5.13 -20.14 -11.40
CA SER A 402 -5.55 -19.34 -10.23
C SER A 402 -6.32 -18.09 -10.67
N ARG A 403 -5.87 -17.40 -11.73
CA ARG A 403 -6.57 -16.22 -12.25
C ARG A 403 -7.92 -16.54 -12.88
N GLN A 404 -8.00 -17.66 -13.59
CA GLN A 404 -9.25 -18.14 -14.18
C GLN A 404 -10.25 -18.63 -13.13
N ALA A 405 -9.76 -19.21 -12.02
CA ALA A 405 -10.59 -19.64 -10.91
C ALA A 405 -11.19 -18.46 -10.11
N HIS A 406 -10.53 -17.30 -10.10
CA HIS A 406 -10.93 -16.13 -9.31
C HIS A 406 -10.95 -14.83 -10.13
N PRO A 407 -11.70 -14.75 -11.24
CA PRO A 407 -11.65 -13.62 -12.16
C PRO A 407 -11.87 -12.27 -11.45
N GLN A 408 -11.00 -11.29 -11.75
CA GLN A 408 -11.07 -9.94 -11.19
C GLN A 408 -11.41 -8.93 -12.29
N MET A 409 -12.42 -8.09 -12.05
CA MET A 409 -12.85 -7.06 -13.00
C MET A 409 -12.15 -5.71 -12.79
N PHE A 410 -11.48 -5.49 -11.65
CA PHE A 410 -10.87 -4.22 -11.23
C PHE A 410 -11.74 -3.00 -11.62
N SER A 411 -13.04 -3.08 -11.29
CA SER A 411 -14.02 -2.03 -11.59
C SER A 411 -14.21 -1.10 -10.41
N TRP A 412 -14.64 0.13 -10.72
CA TRP A 412 -14.95 1.16 -9.72
C TRP A 412 -16.36 1.03 -9.15
N ASP A 413 -17.20 0.18 -9.75
CA ASP A 413 -18.59 -0.03 -9.38
C ASP A 413 -18.70 -0.97 -8.17
N PHE A 414 -19.45 -0.52 -7.16
CA PHE A 414 -19.92 -1.32 -6.03
C PHE A 414 -21.40 -1.65 -6.19
#